data_AF-D0UN58-F1
#
_entry.id   AF-D0UN58-F1
#
_cell.length_a   1.000
_cell.length_b   1.000
_cell.length_c   1.000
_cell.angle_alpha   90.00
_cell.angle_beta   90.00
_cell.angle_gamma   90.00
#
_symmetry.space_group_name_H-M   'P 1'
#
loop_
_entity.id
_entity.type
_entity.pdbx_description
1 polymer ?
#
loop_
_entity_poly.entity_id
_entity_poly.type
_entity_poly.pdbx_seq_one_letter_code
_entity_poly.pdbx_strand_id
1 'polypeptide(L)'
;EIDAREDSFRATADAGQKLLDEDHYASEEVKEKLTVLSNEKQSLLSVWEERRILYEQCMDLQLFYRDTEQADTWMAKQEAFLANEDLGDSLDSVEALIK
;
A
#
# COMPACT_ATOMS: atom_id res chain seq x y z
N GLU A 1 -5.87 11.44 -9.83
CA GLU A 1 -6.90 11.20 -10.86
C GLU A 1 -8.30 11.07 -10.27
N ILE A 2 -8.55 10.14 -9.33
CA ILE A 2 -9.87 10.00 -8.66
C ILE A 2 -10.27 11.32 -7.98
N ASP A 3 -9.42 11.86 -7.10
CA ASP A 3 -9.69 13.14 -6.42
C ASP A 3 -9.85 14.31 -7.40
N ALA A 4 -9.08 14.32 -8.48
CA ALA A 4 -9.14 15.36 -9.49
C ALA A 4 -10.48 15.37 -10.27
N ARG A 5 -11.20 14.24 -10.28
CA ARG A 5 -12.52 14.11 -10.92
C ARG A 5 -13.68 14.32 -9.96
N GLU A 6 -13.42 14.51 -8.67
CA GLU A 6 -14.45 14.72 -7.64
C GLU A 6 -15.37 15.88 -7.98
N ASP A 7 -14.80 16.99 -8.45
CA ASP A 7 -15.56 18.17 -8.87
C ASP A 7 -16.47 17.88 -10.07
N SER A 8 -16.06 17.01 -10.99
CA SER A 8 -16.91 16.60 -12.11
C SER A 8 -18.08 15.74 -11.66
N PHE A 9 -17.86 14.77 -10.77
CA PHE A 9 -18.94 13.97 -10.18
C PHE A 9 -19.96 14.86 -9.44
N ARG A 10 -19.47 15.81 -8.65
CA ARG A 10 -20.32 16.77 -7.93
C ARG A 10 -21.12 17.63 -8.91
N ALA A 11 -20.47 18.22 -9.91
CA ALA A 11 -21.14 19.05 -10.90
C ALA A 11 -22.24 18.29 -11.68
N THR A 12 -21.99 17.02 -12.04
CA THR A 12 -22.99 16.17 -12.70
C THR A 12 -24.16 15.86 -11.77
N ALA A 13 -23.89 15.55 -10.50
CA ALA A 13 -24.93 15.31 -9.51
C ALA A 13 -25.81 16.56 -9.27
N ASP A 14 -25.18 17.73 -9.10
CA ASP A 14 -25.87 19.00 -8.91
C ASP A 14 -26.72 19.37 -10.12
N ALA A 15 -26.21 19.15 -11.34
CA ALA A 15 -26.97 19.39 -12.56
C ALA A 15 -28.18 18.45 -12.68
N GLY A 16 -28.01 17.17 -12.36
CA GLY A 16 -29.13 16.23 -12.33
C GLY A 16 -30.17 16.59 -11.27
N GLN A 17 -29.74 17.01 -10.08
CA GLN A 17 -30.66 17.42 -9.02
C GLN A 17 -31.51 18.62 -9.44
N LYS A 18 -30.91 19.62 -10.12
CA LYS A 18 -31.67 20.76 -10.67
C LYS A 18 -32.75 20.32 -11.66
N LEU A 19 -32.47 19.35 -12.53
CA LEU A 19 -33.47 18.81 -13.46
C LEU A 19 -34.64 18.15 -12.73
N LEU A 20 -34.38 17.49 -11.60
CA LEU A 20 -35.44 16.92 -10.75
C LEU A 20 -36.27 18.01 -10.08
N ASP A 21 -35.61 19.05 -9.55
CA ASP A 21 -36.26 20.16 -8.87
C ASP A 21 -37.15 21.00 -9.82
N GLU A 22 -36.85 20.99 -11.13
CA GLU A 22 -37.62 21.67 -12.18
C GLU A 22 -38.75 20.81 -12.80
N ASP A 23 -39.04 19.62 -12.24
CA ASP A 23 -40.02 18.66 -12.77
C ASP A 23 -39.79 18.35 -14.27
N HIS A 24 -38.53 18.15 -14.66
CA HIS A 24 -38.15 17.86 -16.04
C HIS A 24 -38.90 16.61 -16.59
N TYR A 25 -39.25 16.61 -17.87
CA TYR A 25 -40.07 15.53 -18.47
C TYR A 25 -39.45 14.12 -18.33
N ALA A 26 -38.12 14.06 -18.13
CA ALA A 26 -37.34 12.84 -17.96
C ALA A 26 -36.88 12.61 -16.51
N SER A 27 -37.53 13.20 -15.50
CA SER A 27 -37.12 13.12 -14.09
C SER A 27 -36.90 11.70 -13.57
N GLU A 28 -37.73 10.73 -13.98
CA GLU A 28 -37.53 9.32 -13.59
C GLU A 28 -36.21 8.75 -14.12
N GLU A 29 -35.86 9.03 -15.38
CA GLU A 29 -34.58 8.62 -15.96
C GLU A 29 -33.40 9.32 -15.28
N VAL A 30 -33.51 10.63 -15.04
CA VAL A 30 -32.46 11.41 -14.37
C VAL A 30 -32.20 10.86 -12.97
N LYS A 31 -33.25 10.53 -12.21
CA LYS A 31 -33.15 9.95 -10.87
C LYS A 31 -32.46 8.58 -10.88
N GLU A 32 -32.81 7.73 -11.84
CA GLU A 32 -32.13 6.45 -12.02
C GLU A 32 -30.64 6.64 -12.32
N LYS A 33 -30.29 7.55 -13.24
CA LYS A 33 -28.89 7.84 -13.59
C LYS A 33 -28.09 8.41 -12.43
N LEU A 34 -28.69 9.29 -11.62
CA LEU A 34 -28.04 9.81 -10.40
C LEU A 34 -27.78 8.71 -9.37
N THR A 35 -28.72 7.77 -9.23
CA THR A 35 -28.54 6.61 -8.36
C THR A 35 -27.40 5.72 -8.83
N VAL A 36 -27.34 5.45 -10.14
CA VAL A 36 -26.22 4.69 -10.76
C VAL A 36 -24.89 5.40 -10.53
N LEU A 37 -24.81 6.72 -10.81
CA LEU A 37 -23.60 7.52 -10.62
C LEU A 37 -23.07 7.45 -9.18
N SER A 38 -23.99 7.56 -8.21
CA SER A 38 -23.63 7.47 -6.78
C SER A 38 -23.09 6.09 -6.42
N ASN A 39 -23.75 5.02 -6.88
CA ASN A 39 -23.33 3.65 -6.62
C ASN A 39 -21.98 3.32 -7.27
N GLU A 40 -21.76 3.73 -8.52
CA GLU A 40 -20.49 3.54 -9.22
C GLU A 40 -19.34 4.28 -8.52
N LYS A 41 -19.58 5.52 -8.07
CA LYS A 41 -18.61 6.28 -7.29
C LYS A 41 -18.25 5.57 -5.99
N GLN A 42 -19.24 5.07 -5.25
CA GLN A 42 -19.00 4.34 -4.00
C GLN A 42 -18.21 3.05 -4.25
N SER A 43 -18.57 2.30 -5.29
CA SER A 43 -17.85 1.08 -5.68
C SER A 43 -16.40 1.37 -6.07
N LEU A 44 -16.16 2.44 -6.82
CA LEU A 44 -14.81 2.87 -7.19
C LEU A 44 -13.95 3.16 -5.95
N LEU A 45 -14.49 3.93 -5.00
CA LEU A 45 -13.77 4.28 -3.78
C LEU A 45 -13.47 3.05 -2.91
N SER A 46 -14.40 2.08 -2.83
CA SER A 46 -14.17 0.82 -2.12
C SER A 46 -13.00 0.02 -2.72
N VAL A 47 -13.03 -0.20 -4.04
CA VAL A 47 -11.99 -0.98 -4.73
C VAL A 47 -10.64 -0.26 -4.68
N TRP A 48 -10.65 1.07 -4.75
CA TRP A 48 -9.44 1.89 -4.60
C TRP A 48 -8.81 1.70 -3.22
N GLU A 49 -9.61 1.75 -2.16
CA GLU A 49 -9.14 1.58 -0.79
C GLU A 49 -8.62 0.16 -0.52
N GLU A 50 -9.35 -0.86 -0.97
CA GLU A 50 -8.89 -2.26 -0.91
C GLU A 50 -7.53 -2.42 -1.61
N ARG A 51 -7.35 -1.77 -2.76
CA ARG A 51 -6.07 -1.81 -3.49
C ARG A 51 -4.96 -1.11 -2.74
N ARG A 52 -5.24 0.03 -2.11
CA ARG A 52 -4.27 0.77 -1.28
C ARG A 52 -3.76 -0.11 -0.15
N ILE A 53 -4.66 -0.73 0.60
CA ILE A 53 -4.33 -1.64 1.71
C ILE A 53 -3.47 -2.81 1.21
N LEU A 54 -3.82 -3.41 0.08
CA LEU A 54 -3.04 -4.51 -0.49
C LEU A 54 -1.60 -4.08 -0.81
N TYR A 55 -1.41 -2.89 -1.39
CA TYR A 55 -0.06 -2.38 -1.67
C TYR A 55 0.74 -2.06 -0.40
N GLU A 56 0.09 -1.57 0.64
CA GLU A 56 0.73 -1.38 1.95
C GLU A 56 1.19 -2.72 2.53
N GLN A 57 0.34 -3.75 2.51
CA GLN A 57 0.70 -5.10 2.96
C GLN A 57 1.84 -5.70 2.13
N CYS A 58 1.82 -5.51 0.80
CA CYS A 58 2.92 -5.95 -0.07
C CYS A 58 4.22 -5.23 0.27
N MET A 59 4.18 -3.93 0.54
CA MET A 59 5.36 -3.15 0.94
C MET A 59 5.92 -3.66 2.27
N ASP A 60 5.08 -3.85 3.29
CA ASP A 60 5.49 -4.37 4.58
C ASP A 60 6.15 -5.76 4.46
N LEU A 61 5.59 -6.62 3.60
CA LEU A 61 6.16 -7.93 3.32
C LEU A 61 7.54 -7.85 2.66
N GLN A 62 7.74 -6.92 1.72
CA GLN A 62 9.05 -6.72 1.08
C GLN A 62 10.10 -6.19 2.07
N LEU A 63 9.69 -5.27 2.97
CA LEU A 63 10.56 -4.78 4.04
C LEU A 63 10.95 -5.93 4.97
N PHE A 64 9.99 -6.76 5.37
CA PHE A 64 10.26 -7.95 6.17
C PHE A 64 11.30 -8.87 5.52
N TYR A 65 11.12 -9.22 4.24
CA TYR A 65 12.07 -10.09 3.53
C TYR A 65 13.48 -9.52 3.48
N ARG A 66 13.61 -8.22 3.18
CA ARG A 66 14.89 -7.53 3.19
C ARG A 66 15.55 -7.59 4.57
N ASP A 67 14.78 -7.32 5.60
CA ASP A 67 15.30 -7.28 6.98
C ASP A 67 15.71 -8.69 7.45
N THR A 68 14.96 -9.74 7.07
CA THR A 68 15.35 -11.14 7.34
C THR A 68 16.61 -11.55 6.56
N GLU A 69 16.73 -11.16 5.29
CA GLU A 69 17.93 -11.46 4.49
C GLU A 69 19.18 -10.79 5.09
N GLN A 70 19.01 -9.56 5.59
CA GLN A 70 20.09 -8.85 6.28
C GLN A 70 20.48 -9.56 7.59
N ALA A 71 19.51 -10.02 8.37
CA ALA A 71 19.76 -10.77 9.60
C ALA A 71 20.46 -12.10 9.30
N ASP A 72 20.00 -12.86 8.31
CA ASP A 72 20.62 -14.13 7.88
C ASP A 72 22.06 -13.91 7.43
N THR A 73 22.32 -12.87 6.63
CA THR A 73 23.67 -12.51 6.19
C THR A 73 24.57 -12.16 7.37
N TRP A 74 24.05 -11.45 8.37
CA TRP A 74 24.80 -11.10 9.57
C TRP A 74 25.10 -12.33 10.43
N MET A 75 24.11 -13.22 10.64
CA MET A 75 24.28 -14.46 11.37
C MET A 75 25.29 -15.38 10.68
N ALA A 76 25.20 -15.57 9.36
CA ALA A 76 26.14 -16.38 8.60
C ALA A 76 27.59 -15.88 8.73
N LYS A 77 27.81 -14.56 8.76
CA LYS A 77 29.14 -13.98 9.03
C LYS A 77 29.62 -14.30 10.45
N GLN A 78 28.74 -14.19 11.44
CA GLN A 78 29.09 -14.48 12.83
C GLN A 78 29.38 -15.97 13.04
N GLU A 79 28.58 -16.85 12.44
CA GLU A 79 28.80 -18.30 12.45
C GLU A 79 30.12 -18.66 11.78
N ALA A 80 30.42 -18.08 10.61
CA ALA A 80 31.70 -18.31 9.93
C ALA A 80 32.91 -17.82 10.75
N PHE A 81 32.78 -16.69 11.46
CA PHE A 81 33.81 -16.20 12.37
C PHE A 81 34.02 -17.15 13.56
N LEU A 82 32.94 -17.64 14.19
CA LEU A 82 33.01 -18.56 15.33
C LEU A 82 33.48 -19.97 14.94
N ALA A 83 33.16 -20.42 13.73
CA ALA A 83 33.62 -21.70 13.19
C ALA A 83 35.10 -21.68 12.79
N ASN A 84 35.75 -20.51 12.81
CA ASN A 84 37.18 -20.43 12.57
C ASN A 84 37.93 -20.94 13.81
N GLU A 85 38.49 -22.16 13.70
CA GLU A 85 39.28 -22.80 14.75
C GLU A 85 40.74 -22.28 14.83
N ASP A 86 41.10 -21.29 14.02
CA ASP A 86 42.43 -20.69 14.03
C ASP A 86 42.60 -19.79 15.27
N LEU A 87 43.11 -20.39 16.35
CA LEU A 87 43.33 -19.76 17.65
C LEU A 87 44.53 -18.80 17.67
N GLY A 88 45.23 -18.63 16.54
CA GLY A 88 46.46 -17.86 16.47
C GLY A 88 47.66 -18.60 17.09
N ASP A 89 48.85 -18.36 16.55
CA ASP A 89 50.10 -18.99 16.95
C ASP A 89 50.91 -18.16 17.97
N SER A 90 50.38 -16.99 18.36
CA SER A 90 51.01 -16.06 19.31
C SER A 90 50.01 -15.50 20.34
N LEU A 91 50.54 -15.05 21.48
CA LEU A 91 49.74 -14.42 22.55
C LEU A 91 48.98 -13.19 22.03
N ASP A 92 49.61 -12.38 21.18
CA ASP A 92 49.00 -11.18 20.57
C ASP A 92 47.85 -11.55 19.61
N SER A 93 47.99 -12.65 18.84
CA SER A 93 46.89 -13.15 17.99
C SER A 93 45.72 -13.72 18.79
N VAL A 94 45.99 -14.37 19.92
CA VAL A 94 44.96 -14.86 20.84
C VAL A 94 44.24 -13.69 21.53
N GLU A 95 44.95 -12.66 21.98
CA GLU A 95 44.35 -11.45 22.56
C GLU A 95 43.48 -10.69 21.56
N ALA A 96 43.86 -10.66 20.28
CA ALA A 96 43.06 -10.06 19.21
C ALA A 96 41.76 -10.83 18.91
N LEU A 97 41.72 -12.15 19.13
CA LEU A 97 40.53 -12.98 18.96
C LEU A 97 39.53 -12.87 20.13
N ILE A 98 40.00 -12.48 21.32
CA ILE A 98 39.17 -12.31 22.53
C ILE A 98 38.41 -10.96 22.53
N LYS A 99 38.86 -9.99 21.73
CA LYS A 99 38.40 -8.60 21.73
C LYS A 99 37.36 -8.31 20.66
#